data_AF-A0A2V2WJH6-F1
#
_entry.id   AF-A0A2V2WJH6-F1
#
_cell.length_a   1.000
_cell.length_b   1.000
_cell.length_c   1.000
_cell.angle_alpha   90.00
_cell.angle_beta   90.00
_cell.angle_gamma   90.00
#
_symmetry.space_group_name_H-M   'P 1'
#
loop_
_entity.id
_entity.type
_entity.pdbx_description
1 polymer ?
#
loop_
_entity_poly.entity_id
_entity_poly.type
_entity_poly.pdbx_seq_one_letter_code
_entity_poly.pdbx_strand_id
1 'polypeptide(L)'
;MSVSHALLNRRSSAGPRTGRTLTGVERAKDEEGGGNENDPEKLEERTLLRVVGSLVQQLCFFEAVAGWSRPDGGRVDQVAVGAVWRVTQKFVCNFQPGAGEVQQTVAQLVRLTKGIASKLPDVWSWVLYSMSLCARTTVYNDGLRDGMEILVQESSLARRPEELPLRSCVQALYAVSILMVPSTEEKELMLRATQASMRVQERVQLRRAQWTPEHPLVVSMLQRLLNFRFREYSGDDIPMLLQSLSNLLEVTTAQRAQPLPAIQQMMERVFYYMQGNRNLDWYRMHGVSTTYTLLSMAEFFPVDCKQLRDAVKQFLFYLESEEMIELSVLRRWLELLTLQKRRGVNTTWLCEEILKLLAVQVHCACNGRKEPFHFLMNVLESAHEIGASIAFVNSSEEVSNTRRVTIHLDLEPFLHDGMLKAVDAAQVLRIMSYEVQSAGLVRVHGDHIVQLRRIAIGDEPAAVMRVETLLHLLRANATLQASKALFDTRTLEQIMVSLCHQLTENRKALIQRGDAGKIVYALLSSQILLRLGCSLRSYKGLAEAVGEVLDTLEATGEERPETLFQLRLLCGQ
;
A
#
# COMPACT_ATOMS: atom_id res chain seq x y z
N MET A 1 11.03 -13.41 34.49
CA MET A 1 10.83 -12.21 35.33
C MET A 1 10.68 -11.01 34.43
N SER A 2 9.77 -10.10 34.80
CA SER A 2 9.10 -9.09 33.97
C SER A 2 10.00 -8.22 33.07
N VAL A 3 9.69 -8.20 31.77
CA VAL A 3 9.92 -7.04 30.90
C VAL A 3 8.62 -6.83 30.11
N SER A 4 7.63 -6.27 30.78
CA SER A 4 6.40 -5.78 30.16
C SER A 4 6.30 -4.27 30.39
N HIS A 5 5.75 -3.58 29.39
CA HIS A 5 5.17 -2.23 29.46
C HIS A 5 6.13 -1.04 29.59
N ALA A 6 6.83 -0.67 28.50
CA ALA A 6 7.39 0.69 28.41
C ALA A 6 7.75 1.18 26.99
N LEU A 7 7.06 0.80 25.90
CA LEU A 7 7.33 1.42 24.57
C LEU A 7 6.11 1.70 23.69
N LEU A 8 4.88 1.64 24.22
CA LEU A 8 3.67 2.00 23.47
C LEU A 8 3.02 3.33 23.88
N ASN A 9 3.64 4.11 24.78
CA ASN A 9 3.07 5.38 25.26
C ASN A 9 4.09 6.53 25.33
N ARG A 10 4.80 6.79 24.22
CA ARG A 10 5.39 8.11 23.99
C ARG A 10 4.68 8.75 22.81
N ARG A 11 3.83 9.72 23.12
CA ARG A 11 3.40 10.81 22.22
C ARG A 11 4.63 11.29 21.45
N SER A 12 4.79 10.86 20.21
CA SER A 12 5.59 11.59 19.24
C SER A 12 4.74 12.77 18.80
N SER A 13 4.91 13.90 19.48
CA SER A 13 4.64 15.20 18.88
C SER A 13 5.61 15.38 17.70
N ALA A 14 5.29 14.74 16.58
CA ALA A 14 5.86 15.05 15.29
C ALA A 14 4.80 15.86 14.55
N GLY A 15 5.04 17.17 14.45
CA GLY A 15 4.36 18.01 13.47
C GLY A 15 4.48 17.43 12.05
N PRO A 16 3.73 17.98 11.10
CA PRO A 16 3.40 17.32 9.85
C PRO A 16 4.67 17.02 9.04
N ARG A 17 5.09 15.75 9.03
CA ARG A 17 6.00 15.24 8.02
C ARG A 17 5.20 15.12 6.73
N THR A 18 5.35 16.13 5.88
CA THR A 18 5.00 16.09 4.46
C THR A 18 5.41 14.75 3.87
N GLY A 19 4.45 14.05 3.28
CA GLY A 19 4.71 12.87 2.49
C GLY A 19 5.72 13.20 1.40
N ARG A 20 6.93 12.69 1.54
CA ARG A 20 7.83 12.50 0.40
C ARG A 20 7.30 11.28 -0.35
N THR A 21 6.54 11.53 -1.39
CA THR A 21 6.46 10.65 -2.56
C THR A 21 7.90 10.26 -2.92
N LEU A 22 8.17 8.95 -2.94
CA LEU A 22 9.40 8.37 -3.48
C LEU A 22 9.41 8.56 -5.02
N THR A 23 9.66 9.79 -5.44
CA THR A 23 10.11 10.17 -6.78
C THR A 23 11.52 10.71 -6.63
N GLY A 24 12.46 9.80 -6.39
CA GLY A 24 13.90 10.05 -6.46
C GLY A 24 14.48 9.07 -7.46
N VAL A 25 14.26 9.33 -8.75
CA VAL A 25 15.07 8.73 -9.82
C VAL A 25 16.40 9.49 -9.80
N GLU A 26 17.36 9.03 -9.01
CA GLU A 26 18.75 9.39 -9.29
C GLU A 26 19.18 8.59 -10.51
N ARG A 27 19.39 9.32 -11.60
CA ARG A 27 20.03 8.84 -12.83
C ARG A 27 21.32 8.12 -12.44
N ALA A 28 21.46 6.86 -12.86
CA ALA A 28 22.77 6.26 -12.99
C ALA A 28 23.55 7.07 -14.02
N LYS A 29 24.39 7.99 -13.52
CA LYS A 29 25.59 8.41 -14.24
C LYS A 29 26.71 7.60 -13.65
N ASP A 30 27.15 6.62 -14.42
CA ASP A 30 28.47 6.04 -14.22
C ASP A 30 29.51 7.14 -14.50
N GLU A 31 30.44 7.21 -13.55
CA GLU A 31 31.78 7.81 -13.58
C GLU A 31 31.97 9.31 -13.21
N GLU A 32 32.70 9.42 -12.09
CA GLU A 32 33.70 10.41 -11.68
C GLU A 32 33.29 11.85 -11.35
N GLY A 33 33.33 12.18 -10.04
CA GLY A 33 33.50 13.55 -9.56
C GLY A 33 32.74 13.92 -8.29
N GLY A 34 33.42 13.83 -7.14
CA GLY A 34 33.21 14.72 -5.97
C GLY A 34 31.83 14.77 -5.32
N GLY A 35 31.41 13.70 -4.65
CA GLY A 35 30.29 13.76 -3.71
C GLY A 35 30.73 14.41 -2.39
N ASN A 36 30.10 15.52 -2.01
CA ASN A 36 30.39 16.27 -0.78
C ASN A 36 30.31 15.33 0.46
N GLU A 37 31.44 15.03 1.10
CA GLU A 37 31.56 14.05 2.19
C GLU A 37 30.83 14.43 3.50
N ASN A 38 30.18 15.61 3.52
CA ASN A 38 29.53 16.20 4.69
C ASN A 38 27.99 16.10 4.67
N ASP A 39 27.39 15.24 3.84
CA ASP A 39 25.95 14.98 3.88
C ASP A 39 25.59 14.18 5.16
N PRO A 40 24.84 14.76 6.12
CA PRO A 40 24.57 14.13 7.41
C PRO A 40 23.81 12.80 7.29
N GLU A 41 22.95 12.64 6.29
CA GLU A 41 22.22 11.37 6.06
C GLU A 41 23.19 10.25 5.63
N LYS A 42 24.15 10.56 4.75
CA LYS A 42 25.18 9.60 4.33
C LYS A 42 26.16 9.26 5.45
N LEU A 43 26.41 10.20 6.36
CA LEU A 43 27.24 9.96 7.55
C LEU A 43 26.55 9.04 8.56
N GLU A 44 25.25 9.21 8.78
CA GLU A 44 24.44 8.31 9.61
C GLU A 44 24.41 6.90 9.05
N GLU A 45 24.16 6.73 7.75
CA GLU A 45 24.18 5.43 7.08
C GLU A 45 25.53 4.71 7.21
N ARG A 46 26.63 5.41 6.95
CA ARG A 46 27.99 4.87 7.12
C ARG A 46 28.28 4.47 8.56
N THR A 47 27.82 5.26 9.53
CA THR A 47 28.01 4.97 10.95
C THR A 47 27.24 3.72 11.35
N LEU A 48 25.97 3.61 10.94
CA LEU A 48 25.16 2.42 11.18
C LEU A 48 25.76 1.17 10.53
N LEU A 49 26.27 1.28 9.29
CA LEU A 49 26.96 0.18 8.62
C LEU A 49 28.19 -0.29 9.41
N ARG A 50 29.02 0.63 9.92
CA ARG A 50 30.18 0.29 10.77
C ARG A 50 29.76 -0.43 12.04
N VAL A 51 28.65 -0.01 12.67
CA VAL A 51 28.10 -0.68 13.85
C VAL A 51 27.65 -2.10 13.52
N VAL A 52 26.89 -2.29 12.43
CA VAL A 52 26.46 -3.62 11.97
C VAL A 52 27.67 -4.51 11.67
N GLY A 53 28.65 -3.99 10.93
CA GLY A 53 29.90 -4.70 10.61
C GLY A 53 30.68 -5.10 11.87
N SER A 54 30.79 -4.20 12.85
CA SER A 54 31.45 -4.49 14.13
C SER A 54 30.74 -5.60 14.90
N LEU A 55 29.40 -5.59 14.94
CA LEU A 55 28.61 -6.65 15.59
C LEU A 55 28.83 -8.02 14.92
N VAL A 56 28.87 -8.06 13.59
CA VAL A 56 29.17 -9.29 12.84
C VAL A 56 30.58 -9.79 13.15
N GLN A 57 31.58 -8.90 13.16
CA GLN A 57 32.96 -9.24 13.49
C GLN A 57 33.11 -9.78 14.92
N GLN A 58 32.39 -9.20 15.88
CA GLN A 58 32.37 -9.69 17.26
C GLN A 58 31.82 -11.12 17.34
N LEU A 59 30.74 -11.44 16.63
CA LEU A 59 30.23 -12.81 16.59
C LEU A 59 31.23 -13.79 15.96
N CYS A 60 31.88 -13.40 14.85
CA CYS A 60 32.93 -14.20 14.22
C CYS A 60 34.12 -14.43 15.17
N PHE A 61 34.51 -13.41 15.94
CA PHE A 61 35.56 -13.54 16.96
C PHE A 61 35.18 -14.55 18.04
N PHE A 62 33.95 -14.49 18.56
CA PHE A 62 33.49 -15.43 19.58
C PHE A 62 33.39 -16.86 19.08
N GLU A 63 33.03 -17.07 17.81
CA GLU A 63 33.08 -18.38 17.18
C GLU A 63 34.51 -18.91 17.11
N ALA A 64 35.43 -18.10 16.55
CA ALA A 64 36.78 -18.54 16.23
C ALA A 64 37.69 -18.71 17.46
N VAL A 65 37.58 -17.81 18.44
CA VAL A 65 38.54 -17.73 19.55
C VAL A 65 38.01 -18.38 20.83
N ALA A 66 36.73 -18.21 21.12
CA ALA A 66 36.16 -18.66 22.38
C ALA A 66 35.30 -19.93 22.24
N GLY A 67 35.06 -20.41 21.02
CA GLY A 67 34.17 -21.54 20.76
C GLY A 67 32.74 -21.28 21.25
N TRP A 68 32.31 -20.01 21.23
CA TRP A 68 31.08 -19.54 21.87
C TRP A 68 31.10 -19.64 23.40
N SER A 69 32.25 -19.54 24.07
CA SER A 69 32.35 -19.53 25.53
C SER A 69 32.59 -18.12 26.08
N ARG A 70 31.99 -17.76 27.20
CA ARG A 70 32.29 -16.50 27.91
C ARG A 70 33.56 -16.65 28.76
N PRO A 71 34.34 -15.57 28.96
CA PRO A 71 35.52 -15.58 29.83
C PRO A 71 35.22 -16.04 31.27
N ASP A 72 34.00 -15.79 31.74
CA ASP A 72 33.56 -16.07 33.12
C ASP A 72 32.84 -17.43 33.26
N GLY A 73 32.80 -18.22 32.18
CA GLY A 73 31.96 -19.41 32.05
C GLY A 73 30.57 -19.11 31.46
N GLY A 74 30.06 -20.03 30.62
CA GLY A 74 28.78 -19.91 29.91
C GLY A 74 28.95 -19.84 28.39
N ARG A 75 27.89 -20.11 27.61
CA ARG A 75 27.92 -20.01 26.14
C ARG A 75 27.44 -18.63 25.65
N VAL A 76 27.97 -18.12 24.54
CA VAL A 76 27.40 -16.98 23.82
C VAL A 76 25.99 -17.37 23.41
N ASP A 77 25.03 -16.59 23.89
CA ASP A 77 23.61 -16.86 23.75
C ASP A 77 23.21 -16.81 22.27
N GLN A 78 22.47 -17.81 21.80
CA GLN A 78 21.89 -17.82 20.46
C GLN A 78 21.06 -16.56 20.18
N VAL A 79 20.49 -15.96 21.23
CA VAL A 79 19.80 -14.67 21.19
C VAL A 79 20.68 -13.56 20.63
N ALA A 80 22.00 -13.58 20.87
CA ALA A 80 22.92 -12.61 20.29
C ALA A 80 22.99 -12.72 18.75
N VAL A 81 23.02 -13.94 18.22
CA VAL A 81 22.99 -14.19 16.77
C VAL A 81 21.68 -13.71 16.18
N GLY A 82 20.55 -14.03 16.81
CA GLY A 82 19.24 -13.53 16.42
C GLY A 82 19.15 -11.99 16.44
N ALA A 83 19.73 -11.36 17.47
CA ALA A 83 19.76 -9.90 17.60
C ALA A 83 20.59 -9.23 16.50
N VAL A 84 21.78 -9.76 16.19
CA VAL A 84 22.61 -9.23 15.09
C VAL A 84 21.93 -9.41 13.74
N TRP A 85 21.27 -10.55 13.50
CA TRP A 85 20.44 -10.73 12.32
C TRP A 85 19.29 -9.72 12.25
N ARG A 86 18.59 -9.46 13.37
CA ARG A 86 17.50 -8.48 13.42
C ARG A 86 17.98 -7.07 13.13
N VAL A 87 19.12 -6.67 13.69
CA VAL A 87 19.71 -5.33 13.44
C VAL A 87 20.15 -5.23 11.98
N THR A 88 20.83 -6.25 11.45
CA THR A 88 21.24 -6.32 10.03
C THR A 88 20.03 -6.23 9.11
N GLN A 89 18.97 -6.98 9.40
CA GLN A 89 17.72 -6.95 8.65
C GLN A 89 17.06 -5.57 8.68
N LYS A 90 16.97 -4.93 9.85
CA LYS A 90 16.43 -3.57 9.94
C LYS A 90 17.28 -2.56 9.16
N PHE A 91 18.59 -2.71 9.18
CA PHE A 91 19.48 -1.83 8.43
C PHE A 91 19.28 -2.02 6.92
N VAL A 92 19.38 -3.26 6.43
CA VAL A 92 19.26 -3.60 5.00
C VAL A 92 17.87 -3.27 4.42
N CYS A 93 16.79 -3.40 5.20
CA CYS A 93 15.44 -3.11 4.70
C CYS A 93 15.11 -1.60 4.68
N ASN A 94 15.76 -0.77 5.50
CA ASN A 94 15.41 0.65 5.64
C ASN A 94 16.39 1.59 4.94
N PHE A 95 17.59 1.14 4.62
CA PHE A 95 18.61 1.93 3.96
C PHE A 95 18.93 1.33 2.59
N GLN A 96 19.33 2.18 1.63
CA GLN A 96 19.85 1.76 0.32
C GLN A 96 21.37 1.97 0.23
N PRO A 97 22.17 1.39 1.13
CA PRO A 97 23.61 1.63 1.15
C PRO A 97 24.27 1.03 -0.10
N GLY A 98 25.41 1.60 -0.49
CA GLY A 98 26.25 1.10 -1.57
C GLY A 98 26.45 -0.42 -1.45
N ALA A 99 26.06 -1.15 -2.50
CA ALA A 99 25.81 -2.58 -2.43
C ALA A 99 27.00 -3.42 -1.93
N GLY A 100 28.24 -2.99 -2.19
CA GLY A 100 29.45 -3.77 -1.91
C GLY A 100 29.71 -4.08 -0.43
N GLU A 101 29.82 -3.06 0.43
CA GLU A 101 30.18 -3.26 1.85
C GLU A 101 29.08 -3.98 2.64
N VAL A 102 27.83 -3.74 2.28
CA VAL A 102 26.67 -4.35 2.93
C VAL A 102 26.53 -5.80 2.51
N GLN A 103 26.72 -6.10 1.22
CA GLN A 103 26.76 -7.48 0.75
C GLN A 103 27.89 -8.27 1.41
N GLN A 104 29.06 -7.68 1.61
CA GLN A 104 30.17 -8.32 2.33
C GLN A 104 29.80 -8.63 3.79
N THR A 105 29.24 -7.65 4.50
CA THR A 105 28.82 -7.81 5.90
C THR A 105 27.75 -8.91 6.05
N VAL A 106 26.74 -8.89 5.17
CA VAL A 106 25.71 -9.94 5.13
C VAL A 106 26.32 -11.30 4.78
N ALA A 107 27.24 -11.37 3.80
CA ALA A 107 27.89 -12.62 3.42
C ALA A 107 28.73 -13.24 4.56
N GLN A 108 29.40 -12.41 5.35
CA GLN A 108 30.11 -12.86 6.56
C GLN A 108 29.13 -13.44 7.58
N LEU A 109 28.04 -12.73 7.87
CA LEU A 109 27.01 -13.19 8.81
C LEU A 109 26.34 -14.49 8.34
N VAL A 110 26.09 -14.63 7.03
CA VAL A 110 25.58 -15.88 6.43
C VAL A 110 26.57 -17.03 6.61
N ARG A 111 27.87 -16.81 6.36
CA ARG A 111 28.90 -17.84 6.52
C ARG A 111 28.98 -18.32 7.98
N LEU A 112 29.01 -17.37 8.92
CA LEU A 112 28.93 -17.65 10.36
C LEU A 112 27.69 -18.50 10.68
N THR A 113 26.52 -18.08 10.21
CA THR A 113 25.24 -18.76 10.46
C THR A 113 25.25 -20.20 9.94
N LYS A 114 25.83 -20.45 8.75
CA LYS A 114 26.03 -21.81 8.22
C LYS A 114 26.90 -22.67 9.15
N GLY A 115 28.00 -22.12 9.67
CA GLY A 115 28.92 -22.82 10.55
C GLY A 115 28.33 -23.20 11.92
N ILE A 116 27.31 -22.46 12.36
CA ILE A 116 26.71 -22.64 13.69
C ILE A 116 25.24 -23.07 13.66
N ALA A 117 24.70 -23.44 12.49
CA ALA A 117 23.26 -23.69 12.32
C ALA A 117 22.70 -24.69 13.35
N SER A 118 23.35 -25.84 13.54
CA SER A 118 22.96 -26.86 14.54
C SER A 118 22.96 -26.36 15.99
N LYS A 119 23.61 -25.21 16.26
CA LYS A 119 23.67 -24.52 17.56
C LYS A 119 22.66 -23.38 17.70
N LEU A 120 21.76 -23.15 16.73
CA LEU A 120 20.73 -22.11 16.78
C LEU A 120 19.27 -22.60 16.99
N PRO A 121 19.03 -23.72 17.69
CA PRO A 121 17.69 -24.33 17.73
C PRO A 121 16.60 -23.50 18.42
N ASP A 122 16.95 -22.52 19.24
CA ASP A 122 15.95 -21.73 19.98
C ASP A 122 15.58 -20.45 19.23
N VAL A 123 16.39 -20.06 18.24
CA VAL A 123 16.24 -18.80 17.50
C VAL A 123 16.19 -18.99 15.99
N TRP A 124 16.34 -20.21 15.47
CA TRP A 124 16.45 -20.48 14.03
C TRP A 124 15.29 -19.90 13.22
N SER A 125 14.04 -19.99 13.73
CA SER A 125 12.85 -19.47 13.03
C SER A 125 12.89 -17.94 12.92
N TRP A 126 13.48 -17.27 13.90
CA TRP A 126 13.66 -15.83 13.91
C TRP A 126 14.84 -15.37 13.06
N VAL A 127 15.93 -16.14 13.06
CA VAL A 127 17.06 -15.95 12.14
C VAL A 127 16.61 -16.14 10.69
N LEU A 128 15.85 -17.21 10.42
CA LEU A 128 15.26 -17.49 9.10
C LEU A 128 14.37 -16.32 8.64
N TYR A 129 13.49 -15.81 9.51
CA TYR A 129 12.70 -14.62 9.21
C TYR A 129 13.55 -13.40 8.82
N SER A 130 14.65 -13.17 9.54
CA SER A 130 15.56 -12.06 9.25
C SER A 130 16.27 -12.24 7.91
N MET A 131 16.75 -13.46 7.62
CA MET A 131 17.34 -13.83 6.33
C MET A 131 16.34 -13.66 5.19
N SER A 132 15.09 -14.07 5.40
CA SER A 132 14.02 -13.96 4.40
C SER A 132 13.70 -12.51 4.03
N LEU A 133 13.71 -11.60 5.00
CA LEU A 133 13.54 -10.17 4.72
C LEU A 133 14.75 -9.57 3.99
N CYS A 134 15.97 -9.95 4.37
CA CYS A 134 17.17 -9.54 3.63
C CYS A 134 17.12 -10.02 2.17
N ALA A 135 16.61 -11.23 1.91
CA ALA A 135 16.48 -11.80 0.57
C ALA A 135 15.54 -11.04 -0.37
N ARG A 136 14.72 -10.12 0.16
CA ARG A 136 13.85 -9.24 -0.65
C ARG A 136 14.58 -7.99 -1.14
N THR A 137 15.77 -7.73 -0.63
CA THR A 137 16.56 -6.54 -0.96
C THR A 137 17.67 -6.86 -1.96
N THR A 138 18.45 -5.84 -2.34
CA THR A 138 19.58 -5.95 -3.28
C THR A 138 20.74 -6.81 -2.75
N VAL A 139 20.72 -7.22 -1.49
CA VAL A 139 21.75 -8.10 -0.90
C VAL A 139 21.54 -9.58 -1.19
N TYR A 140 20.41 -9.95 -1.82
CA TYR A 140 20.12 -11.34 -2.16
C TYR A 140 21.19 -11.93 -3.08
N ASN A 141 21.72 -13.09 -2.70
CA ASN A 141 22.70 -13.86 -3.45
C ASN A 141 22.57 -15.35 -3.12
N ASP A 142 23.27 -16.19 -3.89
CA ASP A 142 23.30 -17.65 -3.68
C ASP A 142 23.80 -18.03 -2.27
N GLY A 143 24.69 -17.24 -1.68
CA GLY A 143 25.16 -17.46 -0.31
C GLY A 143 24.03 -17.43 0.71
N LEU A 144 23.19 -16.39 0.67
CA LEU A 144 22.02 -16.22 1.55
C LEU A 144 20.99 -17.32 1.29
N ARG A 145 20.78 -17.64 0.01
CA ARG A 145 19.92 -18.73 -0.46
C ARG A 145 20.27 -20.07 0.19
N ASP A 146 21.51 -20.50 0.01
CA ASP A 146 22.01 -21.78 0.52
C ASP A 146 22.14 -21.75 2.06
N GLY A 147 22.34 -20.56 2.64
CA GLY A 147 22.40 -20.38 4.10
C GLY A 147 21.07 -20.65 4.79
N MET A 148 19.96 -20.23 4.18
CA MET A 148 18.62 -20.52 4.70
C MET A 148 18.34 -22.02 4.68
N GLU A 149 18.72 -22.74 3.62
CA GLU A 149 18.56 -24.21 3.53
C GLU A 149 19.34 -24.94 4.62
N ILE A 150 20.62 -24.60 4.77
CA ILE A 150 21.47 -25.20 5.82
C ILE A 150 20.89 -24.91 7.20
N LEU A 151 20.46 -23.68 7.47
CA LEU A 151 19.83 -23.32 8.74
C LEU A 151 18.60 -24.19 9.00
N VAL A 152 17.74 -24.37 8.01
CA VAL A 152 16.53 -25.19 8.12
C VAL A 152 16.87 -26.66 8.35
N GLN A 153 17.78 -27.22 7.56
CA GLN A 153 18.18 -28.62 7.65
C GLN A 153 18.80 -28.95 9.01
N GLU A 154 19.77 -28.15 9.45
CA GLU A 154 20.55 -28.39 10.67
C GLU A 154 19.82 -28.00 11.96
N SER A 155 18.97 -26.96 11.92
CA SER A 155 18.30 -26.46 13.14
C SER A 155 16.91 -27.04 13.36
N SER A 156 16.18 -27.36 12.28
CA SER A 156 14.76 -27.77 12.35
C SER A 156 14.52 -29.22 11.95
N LEU A 157 15.18 -29.72 10.90
CA LEU A 157 14.96 -31.08 10.38
C LEU A 157 15.84 -32.13 11.07
N ALA A 158 17.01 -31.74 11.59
CA ALA A 158 17.90 -32.63 12.35
C ALA A 158 17.40 -32.94 13.78
N ARG A 159 16.44 -32.15 14.31
CA ARG A 159 15.83 -32.39 15.63
C ARG A 159 14.62 -33.32 15.54
N ARG A 160 14.30 -34.03 16.64
CA ARG A 160 13.15 -34.95 16.70
C ARG A 160 11.85 -34.22 16.26
N PRO A 161 11.01 -34.84 15.40
CA PRO A 161 9.82 -34.19 14.83
C PRO A 161 8.78 -33.68 15.84
N GLU A 162 8.81 -34.14 17.09
CA GLU A 162 7.76 -33.88 18.08
C GLU A 162 8.04 -32.67 19.01
N GLU A 163 9.24 -32.06 18.94
CA GLU A 163 9.71 -31.12 19.97
C GLU A 163 9.67 -29.63 19.59
N LEU A 164 9.25 -29.27 18.36
CA LEU A 164 9.27 -27.86 17.96
C LEU A 164 8.14 -27.04 18.61
N PRO A 165 8.44 -25.89 19.23
CA PRO A 165 7.41 -24.99 19.76
C PRO A 165 6.50 -24.46 18.65
N LEU A 166 5.21 -24.30 18.97
CA LEU A 166 4.20 -23.72 18.06
C LEU A 166 4.66 -22.39 17.44
N ARG A 167 5.22 -21.49 18.26
CA ARG A 167 5.73 -20.18 17.82
C ARG A 167 6.79 -20.31 16.73
N SER A 168 7.71 -21.26 16.86
CA SER A 168 8.76 -21.49 15.87
C SER A 168 8.18 -21.99 14.55
N CYS A 169 7.16 -22.85 14.60
CA CYS A 169 6.45 -23.33 13.41
C CYS A 169 5.73 -22.19 12.67
N VAL A 170 5.02 -21.32 13.40
CA VAL A 170 4.34 -20.15 12.81
C VAL A 170 5.35 -19.17 12.20
N GLN A 171 6.42 -18.85 12.92
CA GLN A 171 7.46 -17.95 12.44
C GLN A 171 8.19 -18.49 11.21
N ALA A 172 8.52 -19.79 11.19
CA ALA A 172 9.19 -20.40 10.06
C ALA A 172 8.29 -20.44 8.81
N LEU A 173 7.01 -20.79 8.99
CA LEU A 173 6.03 -20.75 7.91
C LEU A 173 5.89 -19.33 7.36
N TYR A 174 5.81 -18.33 8.23
CA TYR A 174 5.74 -16.93 7.83
C TYR A 174 7.00 -16.49 7.08
N ALA A 175 8.19 -16.79 7.62
CA ALA A 175 9.48 -16.45 7.03
C ALA A 175 9.64 -17.01 5.60
N VAL A 176 9.18 -18.22 5.35
CA VAL A 176 9.29 -18.83 4.02
C VAL A 176 8.19 -18.32 3.08
N SER A 177 6.97 -18.12 3.59
CA SER A 177 5.86 -17.61 2.76
C SER A 177 6.14 -16.22 2.16
N ILE A 178 6.84 -15.33 2.89
CA ILE A 178 7.20 -13.99 2.39
C ILE A 178 8.23 -14.02 1.26
N LEU A 179 8.98 -15.11 1.10
CA LEU A 179 9.93 -15.27 0.01
C LEU A 179 9.23 -15.52 -1.33
N MET A 180 8.05 -16.13 -1.28
CA MET A 180 7.33 -16.59 -2.46
C MET A 180 6.44 -15.50 -3.10
N VAL A 181 6.15 -14.43 -2.37
CA VAL A 181 5.33 -13.30 -2.86
C VAL A 181 6.16 -12.01 -2.95
N PRO A 182 5.88 -11.15 -3.95
CA PRO A 182 6.47 -9.82 -3.98
C PRO A 182 5.88 -8.91 -2.89
N SER A 183 6.69 -8.00 -2.33
CA SER A 183 6.22 -6.93 -1.43
C SER A 183 5.23 -6.00 -2.11
N THR A 184 4.53 -5.19 -1.31
CA THR A 184 3.82 -4.02 -1.84
C THR A 184 4.75 -3.12 -2.65
N GLU A 185 5.95 -2.84 -2.14
CA GLU A 185 6.96 -2.02 -2.83
C GLU A 185 7.47 -2.70 -4.11
N GLU A 186 7.71 -4.01 -4.07
CA GLU A 186 8.10 -4.77 -5.27
C GLU A 186 6.98 -4.78 -6.31
N LYS A 187 5.72 -5.02 -5.89
CA LYS A 187 4.53 -4.97 -6.75
C LYS A 187 4.38 -3.59 -7.40
N GLU A 188 4.57 -2.50 -6.67
CA GLU A 188 4.52 -1.13 -7.21
C GLU A 188 5.64 -0.85 -8.20
N LEU A 189 6.87 -1.27 -7.91
CA LEU A 189 8.01 -1.11 -8.83
C LEU A 189 7.82 -1.91 -10.12
N MET A 190 7.27 -3.13 -10.00
CA MET A 190 6.96 -3.99 -11.13
C MET A 190 5.93 -3.39 -12.09
N LEU A 191 5.07 -2.47 -11.62
CA LEU A 191 4.11 -1.75 -12.45
C LEU A 191 4.74 -0.64 -13.30
N ARG A 192 5.93 -0.14 -12.95
CA ARG A 192 6.55 1.04 -13.57
C ARG A 192 7.33 0.74 -14.88
N ALA A 193 7.42 -0.51 -15.32
CA ALA A 193 8.11 -0.93 -16.57
C ALA A 193 9.53 -0.36 -16.76
N THR A 194 10.29 -0.17 -15.67
CA THR A 194 11.66 0.36 -15.69
C THR A 194 12.71 -0.76 -15.65
N GLN A 195 14.00 -0.45 -15.87
CA GLN A 195 15.09 -1.40 -15.64
C GLN A 195 15.12 -1.94 -14.20
N ALA A 196 14.69 -1.12 -13.21
CA ALA A 196 14.53 -1.55 -11.83
C ALA A 196 13.43 -2.61 -11.68
N SER A 197 12.34 -2.51 -12.44
CA SER A 197 11.27 -3.52 -12.51
C SER A 197 11.82 -4.89 -12.93
N MET A 198 12.65 -4.92 -13.98
CA MET A 198 13.25 -6.18 -14.47
C MET A 198 14.11 -6.86 -13.40
N ARG A 199 14.97 -6.10 -12.71
CA ARG A 199 15.82 -6.64 -11.63
C ARG A 199 15.00 -7.16 -10.44
N VAL A 200 13.90 -6.50 -10.09
CA VAL A 200 12.98 -6.97 -9.05
C VAL A 200 12.30 -8.26 -9.48
N GLN A 201 11.83 -8.32 -10.72
CA GLN A 201 11.17 -9.50 -11.28
C GLN A 201 12.09 -10.72 -11.31
N GLU A 202 13.33 -10.58 -11.77
CA GLU A 202 14.34 -11.64 -11.74
C GLU A 202 14.58 -12.15 -10.31
N ARG A 203 14.72 -11.25 -9.34
CA ARG A 203 14.92 -11.63 -7.92
C ARG A 203 13.72 -12.40 -7.37
N VAL A 204 12.50 -11.95 -7.66
CA VAL A 204 11.27 -12.65 -7.24
C VAL A 204 11.22 -14.06 -7.87
N GLN A 205 11.58 -14.19 -9.15
CA GLN A 205 11.63 -15.50 -9.83
C GLN A 205 12.68 -16.43 -9.22
N LEU A 206 13.89 -15.93 -8.93
CA LEU A 206 14.94 -16.72 -8.28
C LEU A 206 14.52 -17.24 -6.90
N ARG A 207 13.83 -16.42 -6.10
CA ARG A 207 13.28 -16.86 -4.80
C ARG A 207 12.23 -17.95 -4.97
N ARG A 208 11.31 -17.79 -5.94
CA ARG A 208 10.23 -18.73 -6.25
C ARG A 208 10.71 -20.06 -6.83
N ALA A 209 11.86 -20.08 -7.48
CA ALA A 209 12.44 -21.32 -8.03
C ALA A 209 12.86 -22.30 -6.93
N GLN A 210 13.20 -21.79 -5.74
CA GLN A 210 13.62 -22.60 -4.61
C GLN A 210 12.50 -22.86 -3.60
N TRP A 211 11.78 -21.80 -3.23
CA TRP A 211 10.74 -21.88 -2.21
C TRP A 211 9.38 -22.03 -2.87
N THR A 212 8.77 -23.20 -2.71
CA THR A 212 7.41 -23.48 -3.18
C THR A 212 6.49 -23.93 -2.03
N PRO A 213 5.16 -23.90 -2.22
CA PRO A 213 4.22 -24.44 -1.23
C PRO A 213 4.49 -25.91 -0.86
N GLU A 214 5.05 -26.69 -1.77
CA GLU A 214 5.40 -28.11 -1.60
C GLU A 214 6.74 -28.33 -0.90
N HIS A 215 7.48 -27.26 -0.59
CA HIS A 215 8.79 -27.36 0.05
C HIS A 215 8.69 -28.17 1.36
N PRO A 216 9.62 -29.12 1.65
CA PRO A 216 9.51 -30.03 2.79
C PRO A 216 9.29 -29.33 4.13
N LEU A 217 9.94 -28.18 4.34
CA LEU A 217 9.73 -27.35 5.53
C LEU A 217 8.27 -26.87 5.64
N VAL A 218 7.68 -26.36 4.55
CA VAL A 218 6.31 -25.81 4.55
C VAL A 218 5.31 -26.91 4.89
N VAL A 219 5.43 -28.06 4.22
CA VAL A 219 4.58 -29.23 4.47
C VAL A 219 4.72 -29.70 5.93
N SER A 220 5.96 -29.81 6.44
CA SER A 220 6.21 -30.22 7.82
C SER A 220 5.63 -29.22 8.84
N MET A 221 5.81 -27.92 8.63
CA MET A 221 5.27 -26.90 9.54
C MET A 221 3.74 -26.91 9.54
N LEU A 222 3.10 -27.01 8.38
CA LEU A 222 1.64 -27.10 8.28
C LEU A 222 1.11 -28.34 9.01
N GLN A 223 1.68 -29.51 8.77
CA GLN A 223 1.29 -30.76 9.45
C GLN A 223 1.41 -30.65 10.98
N ARG A 224 2.50 -30.05 11.47
CA ARG A 224 2.69 -29.84 12.91
C ARG A 224 1.66 -28.87 13.48
N LEU A 225 1.42 -27.75 12.80
CA LEU A 225 0.44 -26.75 13.23
C LEU A 225 -0.99 -27.33 13.32
N LEU A 226 -1.34 -28.28 12.46
CA LEU A 226 -2.60 -29.03 12.52
C LEU A 226 -2.72 -29.94 13.77
N ASN A 227 -1.60 -30.32 14.39
CA ASN A 227 -1.61 -31.14 15.61
C ASN A 227 -1.81 -30.32 16.89
N PHE A 228 -1.48 -29.03 16.88
CA PHE A 228 -1.71 -28.14 18.03
C PHE A 228 -3.20 -27.80 18.20
N ARG A 229 -3.62 -27.59 19.46
CA ARG A 229 -4.98 -27.09 19.78
C ARG A 229 -4.98 -25.57 19.72
N PHE A 230 -6.09 -24.97 19.31
CA PHE A 230 -6.17 -23.50 19.20
C PHE A 230 -5.86 -22.71 20.46
N ARG A 231 -6.25 -23.23 21.62
CA ARG A 231 -5.95 -22.60 22.92
C ARG A 231 -4.45 -22.48 23.20
N GLU A 232 -3.61 -23.18 22.45
CA GLU A 232 -2.15 -23.15 22.59
C GLU A 232 -1.51 -22.05 21.74
N TYR A 233 -2.24 -21.46 20.79
CA TYR A 233 -1.78 -20.32 20.00
C TYR A 233 -1.77 -19.08 20.88
N SER A 234 -0.66 -18.36 20.92
CA SER A 234 -0.62 -17.05 21.54
C SER A 234 -1.35 -16.02 20.67
N GLY A 235 -1.71 -14.87 21.25
CA GLY A 235 -2.40 -13.81 20.52
C GLY A 235 -1.66 -13.38 19.25
N ASP A 236 -0.33 -13.30 19.28
CA ASP A 236 0.47 -12.86 18.13
C ASP A 236 0.65 -13.92 17.03
N ASP A 237 0.30 -15.19 17.29
CA ASP A 237 0.53 -16.28 16.34
C ASP A 237 -0.50 -16.27 15.21
N ILE A 238 -1.76 -15.99 15.54
CA ILE A 238 -2.87 -16.08 14.59
C ILE A 238 -2.76 -15.06 13.44
N PRO A 239 -2.47 -13.77 13.68
CA PRO A 239 -2.29 -12.81 12.58
C PRO A 239 -1.12 -13.20 11.66
N MET A 240 -0.01 -13.66 12.25
CA MET A 240 1.18 -14.07 11.51
C MET A 240 0.92 -15.31 10.65
N LEU A 241 0.23 -16.29 11.23
CA LEU A 241 -0.20 -17.50 10.54
C LEU A 241 -1.19 -17.19 9.42
N LEU A 242 -2.18 -16.33 9.66
CA LEU A 242 -3.13 -15.89 8.64
C LEU A 242 -2.41 -15.22 7.46
N GLN A 243 -1.45 -14.33 7.74
CA GLN A 243 -0.64 -13.71 6.69
C GLN A 243 0.18 -14.75 5.92
N SER A 244 0.71 -15.78 6.60
CA SER A 244 1.44 -16.87 5.96
C SER A 244 0.55 -17.65 4.99
N LEU A 245 -0.68 -17.97 5.42
CA LEU A 245 -1.67 -18.67 4.61
C LEU A 245 -2.12 -17.81 3.42
N SER A 246 -2.29 -16.49 3.61
CA SER A 246 -2.56 -15.55 2.51
C SER A 246 -1.46 -15.56 1.46
N ASN A 247 -0.19 -15.55 1.87
CA ASN A 247 0.94 -15.58 0.95
C ASN A 247 1.01 -16.91 0.17
N LEU A 248 0.78 -18.04 0.85
CA LEU A 248 0.74 -19.35 0.21
C LEU A 248 -0.42 -19.43 -0.80
N LEU A 249 -1.58 -18.87 -0.45
CA LEU A 249 -2.74 -18.81 -1.34
C LEU A 249 -2.42 -17.96 -2.58
N GLU A 250 -1.84 -16.76 -2.42
CA GLU A 250 -1.40 -15.91 -3.55
C GLU A 250 -0.51 -16.68 -4.53
N VAL A 251 0.45 -17.46 -4.02
CA VAL A 251 1.39 -18.24 -4.84
C VAL A 251 0.68 -19.36 -5.59
N THR A 252 -0.15 -20.14 -4.90
CA THR A 252 -0.89 -21.25 -5.52
C THR A 252 -1.85 -20.76 -6.60
N THR A 253 -2.57 -19.66 -6.34
CA THR A 253 -3.46 -19.03 -7.32
C THR A 253 -2.69 -18.47 -8.51
N ALA A 254 -1.54 -17.81 -8.29
CA ALA A 254 -0.69 -17.32 -9.37
C ALA A 254 -0.14 -18.45 -10.26
N GLN A 255 0.14 -19.63 -9.68
CA GLN A 255 0.56 -20.83 -10.39
C GLN A 255 -0.60 -21.59 -11.04
N ARG A 256 -1.86 -21.15 -10.84
CA ARG A 256 -3.08 -21.86 -11.25
C ARG A 256 -3.14 -23.29 -10.69
N ALA A 257 -2.55 -23.51 -9.53
CA ALA A 257 -2.54 -24.77 -8.81
C ALA A 257 -3.65 -24.80 -7.76
N GLN A 258 -4.12 -26.00 -7.41
CA GLN A 258 -4.97 -26.13 -6.23
C GLN A 258 -4.11 -25.99 -4.96
N PRO A 259 -4.59 -25.26 -3.94
CA PRO A 259 -3.89 -25.20 -2.66
C PRO A 259 -3.74 -26.59 -2.05
N LEU A 260 -2.60 -26.87 -1.41
CA LEU A 260 -2.38 -28.12 -0.71
C LEU A 260 -3.49 -28.37 0.33
N PRO A 261 -3.95 -29.62 0.54
CA PRO A 261 -4.99 -29.94 1.53
C PRO A 261 -4.67 -29.42 2.93
N ALA A 262 -3.39 -29.44 3.32
CA ALA A 262 -2.95 -28.92 4.61
C ALA A 262 -3.13 -27.40 4.73
N ILE A 263 -2.96 -26.63 3.65
CA ILE A 263 -3.21 -25.18 3.63
C ILE A 263 -4.71 -24.91 3.83
N GLN A 264 -5.56 -25.65 3.10
CA GLN A 264 -7.01 -25.51 3.21
C GLN A 264 -7.50 -25.84 4.62
N GLN A 265 -7.13 -27.02 5.14
CA GLN A 265 -7.49 -27.43 6.51
C GLN A 265 -7.03 -26.39 7.54
N MET A 266 -5.84 -25.83 7.37
CA MET A 266 -5.30 -24.84 8.28
C MET A 266 -6.05 -23.50 8.21
N MET A 267 -6.46 -23.07 7.01
CA MET A 267 -7.30 -21.88 6.83
C MET A 267 -8.68 -22.05 7.49
N GLU A 268 -9.37 -23.16 7.24
CA GLU A 268 -10.66 -23.46 7.88
C GLU A 268 -10.56 -23.38 9.40
N ARG A 269 -9.49 -23.96 9.91
CA ARG A 269 -9.10 -23.95 11.31
C ARG A 269 -8.97 -22.52 11.85
N VAL A 270 -8.14 -21.69 11.20
CA VAL A 270 -7.92 -20.29 11.61
C VAL A 270 -9.22 -19.49 11.55
N PHE A 271 -10.02 -19.64 10.50
CA PHE A 271 -11.30 -18.96 10.36
C PHE A 271 -12.28 -19.34 11.48
N TYR A 272 -12.36 -20.63 11.84
CA TYR A 272 -13.19 -21.09 12.95
C TYR A 272 -12.76 -20.48 14.29
N TYR A 273 -11.44 -20.45 14.56
CA TYR A 273 -10.91 -19.80 15.76
C TYR A 273 -11.26 -18.31 15.80
N MET A 274 -11.07 -17.60 14.68
CA MET A 274 -11.36 -16.17 14.59
C MET A 274 -12.85 -15.87 14.83
N GLN A 275 -13.75 -16.68 14.27
CA GLN A 275 -15.19 -16.56 14.52
C GLN A 275 -15.56 -16.76 16.00
N GLY A 276 -14.87 -17.66 16.68
CA GLY A 276 -15.06 -17.95 18.11
C GLY A 276 -14.32 -17.00 19.06
N ASN A 277 -13.40 -16.17 18.57
CA ASN A 277 -12.62 -15.29 19.44
C ASN A 277 -13.49 -14.16 20.00
N ARG A 278 -13.43 -13.99 21.32
CA ARG A 278 -14.14 -12.95 22.10
C ARG A 278 -13.20 -12.06 22.91
N ASN A 279 -11.88 -12.19 22.71
CA ASN A 279 -10.89 -11.43 23.46
C ASN A 279 -10.77 -10.00 22.91
N LEU A 280 -11.40 -9.03 23.58
CA LEU A 280 -11.41 -7.62 23.16
C LEU A 280 -10.00 -7.01 23.06
N ASP A 281 -9.09 -7.33 23.97
CA ASP A 281 -7.72 -6.79 23.92
C ASP A 281 -6.97 -7.29 22.69
N TRP A 282 -7.23 -8.54 22.28
CA TRP A 282 -6.71 -9.07 21.03
C TRP A 282 -7.27 -8.33 19.81
N TYR A 283 -8.58 -8.03 19.78
CA TYR A 283 -9.17 -7.23 18.70
C TYR A 283 -8.59 -5.81 18.65
N ARG A 284 -8.35 -5.16 19.79
CA ARG A 284 -7.69 -3.84 19.85
C ARG A 284 -6.28 -3.87 19.28
N MET A 285 -5.52 -4.92 19.55
CA MET A 285 -4.13 -5.04 19.08
C MET A 285 -4.01 -5.48 17.62
N HIS A 286 -4.85 -6.42 17.18
CA HIS A 286 -4.66 -7.11 15.90
C HIS A 286 -5.79 -6.93 14.91
N GLY A 287 -6.98 -6.52 15.36
CA GLY A 287 -8.21 -6.54 14.60
C GLY A 287 -8.09 -5.87 13.22
N VAL A 288 -7.55 -4.65 13.18
CA VAL A 288 -7.34 -3.91 11.93
C VAL A 288 -6.42 -4.65 10.96
N SER A 289 -5.28 -5.15 11.45
CA SER A 289 -4.30 -5.86 10.64
C SER A 289 -4.83 -7.20 10.12
N THR A 290 -5.56 -7.92 10.97
CA THR A 290 -6.18 -9.20 10.63
C THR A 290 -7.27 -9.01 9.58
N THR A 291 -8.12 -7.98 9.72
CA THR A 291 -9.11 -7.64 8.69
C THR A 291 -8.43 -7.34 7.36
N TYR A 292 -7.36 -6.52 7.35
CA TYR A 292 -6.62 -6.23 6.12
C TYR A 292 -6.12 -7.51 5.42
N THR A 293 -5.60 -8.48 6.17
CA THR A 293 -5.20 -9.78 5.62
C THR A 293 -6.41 -10.56 5.08
N LEU A 294 -7.54 -10.60 5.77
CA LEU A 294 -8.76 -11.24 5.27
C LEU A 294 -9.26 -10.60 3.97
N LEU A 295 -9.23 -9.27 3.87
CA LEU A 295 -9.59 -8.54 2.64
C LEU A 295 -8.64 -8.89 1.50
N SER A 296 -7.34 -8.99 1.78
CA SER A 296 -6.32 -9.39 0.80
C SER A 296 -6.55 -10.83 0.33
N MET A 297 -6.88 -11.73 1.24
CA MET A 297 -7.13 -13.14 0.91
C MET A 297 -8.32 -13.32 -0.05
N ALA A 298 -9.33 -12.44 0.02
CA ALA A 298 -10.49 -12.50 -0.86
C ALA A 298 -10.13 -12.37 -2.37
N GLU A 299 -8.96 -11.80 -2.69
CA GLU A 299 -8.43 -11.72 -4.07
C GLU A 299 -8.15 -13.12 -4.66
N PHE A 300 -7.83 -14.10 -3.82
CA PHE A 300 -7.27 -15.37 -4.26
C PHE A 300 -8.23 -16.56 -4.15
N PHE A 301 -9.40 -16.38 -3.55
CA PHE A 301 -10.41 -17.42 -3.51
C PHE A 301 -11.30 -17.40 -4.76
N PRO A 302 -11.69 -18.57 -5.29
CA PRO A 302 -12.81 -18.64 -6.22
C PRO A 302 -14.07 -18.11 -5.52
N VAL A 303 -14.96 -17.47 -6.29
CA VAL A 303 -16.14 -16.74 -5.81
C VAL A 303 -16.88 -17.53 -4.71
N ASP A 304 -17.19 -16.83 -3.61
CA ASP A 304 -18.05 -17.29 -2.50
C ASP A 304 -17.49 -18.36 -1.53
N CYS A 305 -16.25 -18.19 -1.06
CA CYS A 305 -15.79 -18.91 0.14
C CYS A 305 -16.62 -18.50 1.38
N LYS A 306 -17.62 -19.32 1.72
CA LYS A 306 -18.53 -19.08 2.85
C LYS A 306 -17.78 -18.88 4.17
N GLN A 307 -16.75 -19.68 4.44
CA GLN A 307 -15.97 -19.60 5.69
C GLN A 307 -15.25 -18.25 5.82
N LEU A 308 -14.62 -17.76 4.75
CA LEU A 308 -14.00 -16.43 4.73
C LEU A 308 -15.05 -15.34 4.94
N ARG A 309 -16.19 -15.43 4.23
CA ARG A 309 -17.29 -14.47 4.36
C ARG A 309 -17.81 -14.40 5.80
N ASP A 310 -18.08 -15.55 6.41
CA ASP A 310 -18.60 -15.64 7.77
C ASP A 310 -17.57 -15.11 8.78
N ALA A 311 -16.28 -15.42 8.59
CA ALA A 311 -15.20 -14.88 9.41
C ALA A 311 -15.10 -13.36 9.30
N VAL A 312 -15.08 -12.81 8.08
CA VAL A 312 -15.03 -11.35 7.84
C VAL A 312 -16.24 -10.65 8.47
N LYS A 313 -17.46 -11.13 8.22
CA LYS A 313 -18.68 -10.50 8.77
C LYS A 313 -18.67 -10.46 10.28
N GLN A 314 -18.30 -11.57 10.93
CA GLN A 314 -18.22 -11.62 12.39
C GLN A 314 -17.19 -10.63 12.94
N PHE A 315 -16.06 -10.51 12.24
CA PHE A 315 -14.96 -9.64 12.65
C PHE A 315 -15.30 -8.16 12.49
N LEU A 316 -15.88 -7.81 11.34
CA LEU A 316 -16.36 -6.46 11.07
C LEU A 316 -17.43 -6.03 12.08
N PHE A 317 -18.37 -6.93 12.41
CA PHE A 317 -19.38 -6.69 13.43
C PHE A 317 -18.76 -6.34 14.79
N TYR A 318 -17.76 -7.10 15.25
CA TYR A 318 -17.09 -6.81 16.53
C TYR A 318 -16.30 -5.51 16.52
N LEU A 319 -15.59 -5.24 15.42
CA LEU A 319 -14.81 -4.01 15.30
C LEU A 319 -15.71 -2.77 15.23
N GLU A 320 -16.88 -2.89 14.59
CA GLU A 320 -17.91 -1.85 14.56
C GLU A 320 -18.55 -1.63 15.95
N SER A 321 -18.99 -2.72 16.62
CA SER A 321 -19.69 -2.63 17.90
C SER A 321 -18.84 -2.01 19.02
N GLU A 322 -17.52 -2.16 18.92
CA GLU A 322 -16.57 -1.64 19.90
C GLU A 322 -15.91 -0.33 19.44
N GLU A 323 -16.44 0.30 18.38
CA GLU A 323 -15.96 1.57 17.81
C GLU A 323 -14.46 1.57 17.47
N MET A 324 -13.91 0.41 17.09
CA MET A 324 -12.47 0.22 16.83
C MET A 324 -12.05 0.59 15.39
N ILE A 325 -12.98 1.05 14.56
CA ILE A 325 -12.75 1.36 13.15
C ILE A 325 -12.74 2.88 12.93
N GLU A 326 -11.55 3.43 12.69
CA GLU A 326 -11.40 4.81 12.26
C GLU A 326 -11.55 4.95 10.73
N LEU A 327 -11.88 6.17 10.28
CA LEU A 327 -11.94 6.50 8.86
C LEU A 327 -10.56 6.34 8.17
N SER A 328 -9.47 6.57 8.92
CA SER A 328 -8.08 6.31 8.53
C SER A 328 -7.84 4.85 8.11
N VAL A 329 -8.44 3.91 8.84
CA VAL A 329 -8.36 2.47 8.59
C VAL A 329 -9.21 2.08 7.38
N LEU A 330 -10.46 2.54 7.33
CA LEU A 330 -11.36 2.27 6.21
C LEU A 330 -10.78 2.75 4.89
N ARG A 331 -10.14 3.93 4.86
CA ARG A 331 -9.45 4.42 3.67
C ARG A 331 -8.46 3.40 3.11
N ARG A 332 -7.61 2.81 3.96
CA ARG A 332 -6.61 1.81 3.53
C ARG A 332 -7.28 0.54 2.98
N TRP A 333 -8.42 0.15 3.55
CA TRP A 333 -9.21 -0.99 3.06
C TRP A 333 -9.86 -0.69 1.71
N LEU A 334 -10.38 0.53 1.51
CA LEU A 334 -10.91 0.96 0.22
C LEU A 334 -9.82 1.02 -0.85
N GLU A 335 -8.64 1.54 -0.53
CA GLU A 335 -7.49 1.56 -1.46
C GLU A 335 -7.11 0.14 -1.93
N LEU A 336 -7.13 -0.84 -1.00
CA LEU A 336 -6.93 -2.25 -1.33
C LEU A 336 -8.03 -2.80 -2.25
N LEU A 337 -9.31 -2.57 -1.92
CA LEU A 337 -10.44 -3.05 -2.72
C LEU A 337 -10.50 -2.40 -4.11
N THR A 338 -10.15 -1.13 -4.20
CA THR A 338 -9.98 -0.40 -5.46
C THR A 338 -8.91 -1.06 -6.33
N LEU A 339 -7.75 -1.39 -5.74
CA LEU A 339 -6.68 -2.08 -6.46
C LEU A 339 -7.12 -3.46 -6.95
N GLN A 340 -7.81 -4.23 -6.12
CA GLN A 340 -8.39 -5.53 -6.50
C GLN A 340 -9.37 -5.38 -7.67
N LYS A 341 -10.29 -4.41 -7.58
CA LYS A 341 -11.27 -4.13 -8.66
C LYS A 341 -10.59 -3.78 -9.98
N ARG A 342 -9.53 -2.96 -9.95
CA ARG A 342 -8.74 -2.61 -11.15
C ARG A 342 -8.04 -3.81 -11.79
N ARG A 343 -7.71 -4.84 -11.00
CA ARG A 343 -7.16 -6.12 -11.49
C ARG A 343 -8.23 -7.07 -12.04
N GLY A 344 -9.51 -6.67 -12.02
CA GLY A 344 -10.63 -7.50 -12.49
C GLY A 344 -11.14 -8.49 -11.44
N VAL A 345 -10.73 -8.35 -10.18
CA VAL A 345 -11.20 -9.18 -9.07
C VAL A 345 -12.59 -8.68 -8.66
N ASN A 346 -13.58 -9.58 -8.65
CA ASN A 346 -14.95 -9.22 -8.30
C ASN A 346 -15.33 -9.73 -6.91
N THR A 347 -15.27 -8.86 -5.91
CA THR A 347 -15.62 -9.13 -4.50
C THR A 347 -16.79 -8.25 -4.05
N THR A 348 -17.88 -8.22 -4.82
CA THR A 348 -19.07 -7.36 -4.54
C THR A 348 -19.56 -7.42 -3.10
N TRP A 349 -19.72 -8.63 -2.55
CA TRP A 349 -20.20 -8.82 -1.17
C TRP A 349 -19.27 -8.15 -0.15
N LEU A 350 -17.96 -8.13 -0.42
CA LEU A 350 -16.96 -7.55 0.47
C LEU A 350 -16.98 -6.02 0.39
N CYS A 351 -17.07 -5.49 -0.84
CA CYS A 351 -17.29 -4.07 -1.06
C CYS A 351 -18.55 -3.60 -0.31
N GLU A 352 -19.65 -4.35 -0.37
CA GLU A 352 -20.88 -4.01 0.36
C GLU A 352 -20.69 -3.91 1.87
N GLU A 353 -20.02 -4.88 2.52
CA GLU A 353 -19.80 -4.81 3.97
C GLU A 353 -18.89 -3.65 4.38
N ILE A 354 -17.81 -3.38 3.63
CA ILE A 354 -16.92 -2.24 3.90
C ILE A 354 -17.62 -0.90 3.66
N LEU A 355 -18.45 -0.81 2.62
CA LEU A 355 -19.22 0.40 2.33
C LEU A 355 -20.29 0.71 3.39
N LYS A 356 -20.91 -0.30 3.99
CA LYS A 356 -21.86 -0.09 5.11
C LYS A 356 -21.15 0.51 6.32
N LEU A 357 -20.00 -0.03 6.69
CA LEU A 357 -19.17 0.53 7.77
C LEU A 357 -18.74 1.96 7.47
N LEU A 358 -18.39 2.22 6.22
CA LEU A 358 -18.03 3.57 5.79
C LEU A 358 -19.19 4.55 5.90
N ALA A 359 -20.42 4.14 5.56
CA ALA A 359 -21.59 5.01 5.70
C ALA A 359 -21.78 5.47 7.16
N VAL A 360 -21.59 4.57 8.13
CA VAL A 360 -21.63 4.88 9.57
C VAL A 360 -20.49 5.84 9.95
N GLN A 361 -19.25 5.54 9.55
CA GLN A 361 -18.09 6.34 9.93
C GLN A 361 -18.07 7.74 9.30
N VAL A 362 -18.56 7.89 8.06
CA VAL A 362 -18.71 9.20 7.41
C VAL A 362 -19.71 10.06 8.18
N HIS A 363 -20.85 9.50 8.59
CA HIS A 363 -21.84 10.21 9.39
C HIS A 363 -21.23 10.71 10.72
N CYS A 364 -20.51 9.83 11.43
CA CYS A 364 -19.81 10.19 12.67
C CYS A 364 -18.74 11.28 12.46
N ALA A 365 -17.95 11.17 11.38
CA ALA A 365 -16.90 12.13 11.06
C ALA A 365 -17.47 13.53 10.73
N CYS A 366 -18.62 13.59 10.06
CA CYS A 366 -19.30 14.85 9.74
C CYS A 366 -19.90 15.51 10.98
N ASN A 367 -20.61 14.76 11.82
CA ASN A 367 -21.24 15.30 13.04
C ASN A 367 -20.21 15.75 14.07
N GLY A 368 -19.07 15.07 14.16
CA GLY A 368 -18.00 15.40 15.11
C GLY A 368 -16.92 16.33 14.58
N ARG A 369 -16.90 16.63 13.26
CA ARG A 369 -15.82 17.32 12.53
C ARG A 369 -14.41 16.87 12.95
N LYS A 370 -14.25 15.57 13.17
CA LYS A 370 -13.01 14.98 13.71
C LYS A 370 -11.89 14.93 12.68
N GLU A 371 -12.22 14.96 11.38
CA GLU A 371 -11.29 14.73 10.28
C GLU A 371 -11.21 15.93 9.32
N PRO A 372 -10.05 16.18 8.68
CA PRO A 372 -9.94 17.18 7.62
C PRO A 372 -10.84 16.87 6.42
N PHE A 373 -11.47 17.89 5.83
CA PHE A 373 -12.42 17.72 4.71
C PHE A 373 -11.82 17.00 3.48
N HIS A 374 -10.60 17.36 3.08
CA HIS A 374 -9.90 16.70 1.98
C HIS A 374 -9.70 15.19 2.22
N PHE A 375 -9.53 14.78 3.49
CA PHE A 375 -9.38 13.37 3.85
C PHE A 375 -10.70 12.64 3.57
N LEU A 376 -11.82 13.21 3.99
CA LEU A 376 -13.16 12.69 3.72
C LEU A 376 -13.44 12.55 2.22
N MET A 377 -13.07 13.54 1.40
CA MET A 377 -13.28 13.48 -0.05
C MET A 377 -12.50 12.34 -0.71
N ASN A 378 -11.26 12.10 -0.30
CA ASN A 378 -10.47 10.98 -0.82
C ASN A 378 -11.09 9.62 -0.48
N VAL A 379 -11.71 9.51 0.70
CA VAL A 379 -12.42 8.30 1.11
C VAL A 379 -13.68 8.09 0.25
N LEU A 380 -14.46 9.14 0.01
CA LEU A 380 -15.68 9.07 -0.82
C LEU A 380 -15.36 8.78 -2.29
N GLU A 381 -14.29 9.36 -2.82
CA GLU A 381 -13.81 9.05 -4.18
C GLU A 381 -13.47 7.56 -4.31
N SER A 382 -12.78 7.00 -3.33
CA SER A 382 -12.43 5.56 -3.29
C SER A 382 -13.68 4.68 -3.12
N ALA A 383 -14.64 5.14 -2.32
CA ALA A 383 -15.90 4.44 -2.11
C ALA A 383 -16.73 4.35 -3.41
N HIS A 384 -16.84 5.46 -4.15
CA HIS A 384 -17.48 5.45 -5.46
C HIS A 384 -16.75 4.50 -6.42
N GLU A 385 -15.42 4.52 -6.42
CA GLU A 385 -14.63 3.62 -7.28
C GLU A 385 -14.93 2.14 -7.03
N ILE A 386 -15.19 1.73 -5.78
CA ILE A 386 -15.57 0.34 -5.49
C ILE A 386 -17.08 0.04 -5.62
N GLY A 387 -17.91 1.04 -5.94
CA GLY A 387 -19.32 0.86 -6.29
C GLY A 387 -20.34 1.45 -5.31
N ALA A 388 -19.93 2.35 -4.41
CA ALA A 388 -20.87 3.15 -3.64
C ALA A 388 -21.66 4.11 -4.55
N SER A 389 -22.77 4.63 -4.01
CA SER A 389 -23.37 5.87 -4.50
C SER A 389 -23.33 6.92 -3.41
N ILE A 390 -22.93 8.13 -3.75
CA ILE A 390 -22.76 9.25 -2.83
C ILE A 390 -23.96 10.19 -2.94
N ALA A 391 -24.62 10.45 -1.82
CA ALA A 391 -25.72 11.41 -1.72
C ALA A 391 -25.26 12.61 -0.89
N PHE A 392 -25.43 13.82 -1.41
CA PHE A 392 -24.93 15.06 -0.81
C PHE A 392 -26.03 15.79 -0.01
N VAL A 393 -26.79 15.02 0.77
CA VAL A 393 -27.94 15.44 1.59
C VAL A 393 -27.93 14.71 2.93
N ASN A 394 -28.49 15.35 3.98
CA ASN A 394 -28.42 14.92 5.39
C ASN A 394 -28.96 13.50 5.62
N SER A 395 -30.13 13.19 5.06
CA SER A 395 -30.68 11.84 4.85
C SER A 395 -32.08 12.01 4.28
N SER A 396 -32.46 11.29 3.23
CA SER A 396 -33.87 11.25 2.81
C SER A 396 -34.48 9.88 3.11
N GLU A 397 -35.73 9.88 3.60
CA GLU A 397 -36.65 8.72 3.63
C GLU A 397 -37.03 8.23 2.21
N GLU A 398 -36.30 8.64 1.17
CA GLU A 398 -36.57 8.23 -0.20
C GLU A 398 -36.03 6.83 -0.44
N VAL A 399 -36.98 5.91 -0.62
CA VAL A 399 -36.84 4.52 -1.04
C VAL A 399 -35.60 4.33 -1.91
N SER A 400 -34.61 3.67 -1.32
CA SER A 400 -33.34 3.32 -1.93
C SER A 400 -33.57 2.34 -3.10
N ASN A 401 -33.90 2.86 -4.27
CA ASN A 401 -34.02 2.04 -5.48
C ASN A 401 -32.66 1.84 -6.17
N THR A 402 -31.59 1.73 -5.37
CA THR A 402 -30.22 1.54 -5.85
C THR A 402 -29.71 0.18 -5.39
N ARG A 403 -29.26 -0.66 -6.33
CA ARG A 403 -28.48 -1.89 -6.06
C ARG A 403 -27.11 -1.62 -5.40
N ARG A 404 -26.87 -0.40 -4.89
CA ARG A 404 -25.59 0.09 -4.36
C ARG A 404 -25.79 0.63 -2.95
N VAL A 405 -24.78 0.50 -2.11
CA VAL A 405 -24.72 1.12 -0.79
C VAL A 405 -24.66 2.65 -0.98
N THR A 406 -25.60 3.37 -0.39
CA THR A 406 -25.61 4.84 -0.41
C THR A 406 -24.86 5.39 0.80
N ILE A 407 -23.94 6.32 0.57
CA ILE A 407 -23.24 7.08 1.62
C ILE A 407 -23.76 8.51 1.60
N HIS A 408 -24.27 8.96 2.74
CA HIS A 408 -24.82 10.31 2.90
C HIS A 408 -23.73 11.25 3.44
N LEU A 409 -23.57 12.38 2.76
CA LEU A 409 -22.72 13.50 3.15
C LEU A 409 -23.58 14.76 3.16
N ASP A 410 -23.86 15.30 4.35
CA ASP A 410 -24.49 16.61 4.43
C ASP A 410 -23.49 17.71 4.06
N LEU A 411 -23.71 18.39 2.93
CA LEU A 411 -22.85 19.50 2.50
C LEU A 411 -23.22 20.82 3.15
N GLU A 412 -24.44 20.96 3.68
CA GLU A 412 -24.96 22.24 4.16
C GLU A 412 -24.06 22.89 5.23
N PRO A 413 -23.55 22.17 6.24
CA PRO A 413 -22.66 22.76 7.25
C PRO A 413 -21.32 23.23 6.69
N PHE A 414 -20.82 22.61 5.62
CA PHE A 414 -19.52 22.94 5.03
C PHE A 414 -19.59 24.17 4.11
N LEU A 415 -20.73 24.35 3.45
CA LEU A 415 -20.98 25.48 2.55
C LEU A 415 -21.21 26.79 3.33
N HIS A 416 -21.90 26.74 4.47
CA HIS A 416 -22.28 27.93 5.23
C HIS A 416 -21.18 28.45 6.15
N ASP A 417 -20.30 27.57 6.64
CA ASP A 417 -19.26 27.96 7.60
C ASP A 417 -18.02 28.61 6.94
N GLY A 418 -17.99 28.74 5.60
CA GLY A 418 -16.86 29.31 4.86
C GLY A 418 -15.56 28.49 4.95
N MET A 419 -15.66 27.23 5.41
CA MET A 419 -14.51 26.36 5.69
C MET A 419 -13.98 25.63 4.45
N LEU A 420 -14.78 25.57 3.37
CA LEU A 420 -14.40 24.92 2.12
C LEU A 420 -13.41 25.78 1.33
N LYS A 421 -12.25 25.20 0.99
CA LYS A 421 -11.31 25.83 0.06
C LYS A 421 -11.73 25.54 -1.38
N ALA A 422 -11.19 26.33 -2.32
CA ALA A 422 -11.43 26.13 -3.75
C ALA A 422 -11.15 24.70 -4.23
N VAL A 423 -10.06 24.08 -3.75
CA VAL A 423 -9.69 22.70 -4.09
C VAL A 423 -10.71 21.69 -3.56
N ASP A 424 -11.25 21.90 -2.36
CA ASP A 424 -12.24 21.04 -1.73
C ASP A 424 -13.55 21.08 -2.54
N ALA A 425 -14.02 22.28 -2.90
CA ALA A 425 -15.23 22.46 -3.70
C ALA A 425 -15.08 21.85 -5.11
N ALA A 426 -13.91 22.01 -5.75
CA ALA A 426 -13.61 21.37 -7.02
C ALA A 426 -13.60 19.83 -6.91
N GLN A 427 -13.07 19.28 -5.81
CA GLN A 427 -13.08 17.84 -5.56
C GLN A 427 -14.50 17.30 -5.35
N VAL A 428 -15.36 18.03 -4.63
CA VAL A 428 -16.79 17.68 -4.48
C VAL A 428 -17.48 17.62 -5.84
N LEU A 429 -17.30 18.65 -6.69
CA LEU A 429 -17.85 18.67 -8.05
C LEU A 429 -17.35 17.49 -8.90
N ARG A 430 -16.08 17.11 -8.73
CA ARG A 430 -15.53 15.92 -9.37
C ARG A 430 -16.21 14.64 -8.89
N ILE A 431 -16.44 14.47 -7.59
CA ILE A 431 -17.15 13.27 -7.08
C ILE A 431 -18.60 13.25 -7.59
N MET A 432 -19.28 14.40 -7.59
CA MET A 432 -20.63 14.52 -8.18
C MET A 432 -20.67 14.13 -9.65
N SER A 433 -19.61 14.41 -10.43
CA SER A 433 -19.55 14.02 -11.84
C SER A 433 -19.62 12.51 -12.03
N TYR A 434 -19.11 11.75 -11.06
CA TYR A 434 -19.16 10.29 -11.07
C TYR A 434 -20.57 9.76 -10.78
N GLU A 435 -21.33 10.41 -9.90
CA GLU A 435 -22.74 10.10 -9.68
C GLU A 435 -23.60 10.40 -10.92
N VAL A 436 -23.39 11.54 -11.60
CA VAL A 436 -24.07 11.81 -12.87
C VAL A 436 -23.76 10.71 -13.88
N GLN A 437 -22.50 10.31 -14.01
CA GLN A 437 -22.09 9.28 -14.96
C GLN A 437 -22.71 7.91 -14.63
N SER A 438 -22.81 7.56 -13.35
CA SER A 438 -23.16 6.21 -12.93
C SER A 438 -24.64 6.00 -12.63
N ALA A 439 -25.37 7.05 -12.24
CA ALA A 439 -26.79 7.03 -11.90
C ALA A 439 -27.64 7.98 -12.76
N GLY A 440 -27.03 8.83 -13.58
CA GLY A 440 -27.72 9.82 -14.43
C GLY A 440 -28.18 11.08 -13.70
N LEU A 441 -28.09 11.11 -12.36
CA LEU A 441 -28.55 12.22 -11.51
C LEU A 441 -27.65 12.37 -10.28
N VAL A 442 -27.62 13.57 -9.71
CA VAL A 442 -26.93 13.87 -8.44
C VAL A 442 -27.97 14.19 -7.40
N ARG A 443 -27.90 13.48 -6.26
CA ARG A 443 -28.73 13.75 -5.09
C ARG A 443 -28.12 14.88 -4.28
N VAL A 444 -28.45 16.12 -4.65
CA VAL A 444 -27.97 17.35 -4.00
C VAL A 444 -28.99 18.48 -4.20
N HIS A 445 -29.06 19.44 -3.28
CA HIS A 445 -29.81 20.67 -3.50
C HIS A 445 -29.16 21.50 -4.62
N GLY A 446 -29.97 22.00 -5.56
CA GLY A 446 -29.48 22.73 -6.75
C GLY A 446 -28.61 23.95 -6.42
N ASP A 447 -28.94 24.66 -5.34
CA ASP A 447 -28.19 25.83 -4.88
C ASP A 447 -26.76 25.49 -4.43
N HIS A 448 -26.55 24.27 -3.92
CA HIS A 448 -25.22 23.81 -3.49
C HIS A 448 -24.25 23.69 -4.68
N ILE A 449 -24.72 23.25 -5.86
CA ILE A 449 -23.87 23.19 -7.07
C ILE A 449 -23.43 24.59 -7.48
N VAL A 450 -24.33 25.58 -7.39
CA VAL A 450 -24.01 26.99 -7.71
C VAL A 450 -22.96 27.52 -6.73
N GLN A 451 -23.13 27.28 -5.42
CA GLN A 451 -22.19 27.72 -4.39
C GLN A 451 -20.83 27.03 -4.54
N LEU A 452 -20.78 25.72 -4.76
CA LEU A 452 -19.55 24.96 -4.98
C LEU A 452 -18.75 25.50 -6.16
N ARG A 453 -19.42 25.84 -7.27
CA ARG A 453 -18.76 26.46 -8.43
C ARG A 453 -18.16 27.83 -8.10
N ARG A 454 -18.91 28.66 -7.37
CA ARG A 454 -18.41 29.98 -6.93
C ARG A 454 -17.19 29.83 -6.04
N ILE A 455 -17.20 28.89 -5.08
CA ILE A 455 -16.05 28.63 -4.19
C ILE A 455 -14.86 28.06 -4.97
N ALA A 456 -15.09 27.12 -5.90
CA ALA A 456 -14.04 26.45 -6.64
C ALA A 456 -13.29 27.37 -7.63
N ILE A 457 -14.01 28.30 -8.26
CA ILE A 457 -13.41 29.27 -9.19
C ILE A 457 -12.87 30.48 -8.42
N GLY A 458 -13.59 30.92 -7.38
CA GLY A 458 -13.29 32.14 -6.64
C GLY A 458 -13.47 33.41 -7.46
N ASP A 459 -13.32 34.56 -6.80
CA ASP A 459 -13.28 35.87 -7.45
C ASP A 459 -11.84 36.31 -7.79
N GLU A 460 -10.86 35.46 -7.46
CA GLU A 460 -9.43 35.73 -7.68
C GLU A 460 -9.04 35.61 -9.16
N PRO A 461 -8.01 36.35 -9.61
CA PRO A 461 -7.56 36.28 -10.99
C PRO A 461 -7.08 34.88 -11.36
N ALA A 462 -7.26 34.52 -12.63
CA ALA A 462 -6.93 33.22 -13.21
C ALA A 462 -5.50 32.69 -12.90
N ALA A 463 -4.56 33.59 -12.60
CA ALA A 463 -3.19 33.28 -12.21
C ALA A 463 -3.05 32.57 -10.87
N VAL A 464 -4.04 32.70 -9.98
CA VAL A 464 -3.95 32.20 -8.59
C VAL A 464 -4.55 30.80 -8.44
N MET A 465 -5.28 30.30 -9.45
CA MET A 465 -5.90 28.97 -9.39
C MET A 465 -4.82 27.88 -9.26
N ARG A 466 -4.93 27.09 -8.18
CA ARG A 466 -4.05 25.95 -7.94
C ARG A 466 -4.24 24.88 -9.02
N VAL A 467 -3.15 24.23 -9.39
CA VAL A 467 -3.14 23.12 -10.36
C VAL A 467 -4.09 22.00 -9.95
N GLU A 468 -4.14 21.64 -8.67
CA GLU A 468 -5.04 20.61 -8.14
C GLU A 468 -6.52 20.96 -8.34
N THR A 469 -6.90 22.22 -8.05
CA THR A 469 -8.25 22.74 -8.31
C THR A 469 -8.60 22.63 -9.78
N LEU A 470 -7.70 23.09 -10.67
CA LEU A 470 -7.90 23.01 -12.12
C LEU A 470 -8.08 21.56 -12.58
N LEU A 471 -7.24 20.63 -12.12
CA LEU A 471 -7.33 19.22 -12.46
C LEU A 471 -8.68 18.61 -12.03
N HIS A 472 -9.16 18.94 -10.84
CA HIS A 472 -10.47 18.47 -10.39
C HIS A 472 -11.62 19.02 -11.26
N LEU A 473 -11.58 20.31 -11.61
CA LEU A 473 -12.59 20.94 -12.48
C LEU A 473 -12.60 20.36 -13.90
N LEU A 474 -11.42 20.12 -14.50
CA LEU A 474 -11.31 19.47 -15.82
C LEU A 474 -11.87 18.05 -15.80
N ARG A 475 -11.52 17.27 -14.76
CA ARG A 475 -11.97 15.89 -14.59
C ARG A 475 -13.46 15.79 -14.29
N ALA A 476 -14.03 16.76 -13.57
CA ALA A 476 -15.47 16.85 -13.34
C ALA A 476 -16.28 17.04 -14.65
N ASN A 477 -15.61 17.47 -15.73
CA ASN A 477 -16.18 17.65 -17.06
C ASN A 477 -15.87 16.50 -18.03
N ALA A 478 -15.42 15.33 -17.55
CA ALA A 478 -15.03 14.21 -18.41
C ALA A 478 -16.17 13.67 -19.31
N THR A 479 -17.43 13.75 -18.86
CA THR A 479 -18.60 13.27 -19.63
C THR A 479 -19.58 14.40 -19.92
N LEU A 480 -20.32 14.27 -21.03
CA LEU A 480 -21.22 15.33 -21.49
C LEU A 480 -22.38 15.53 -20.51
N GLN A 481 -22.89 14.43 -19.94
CA GLN A 481 -23.96 14.47 -18.94
C GLN A 481 -23.50 15.19 -17.68
N ALA A 482 -22.33 14.83 -17.13
CA ALA A 482 -21.79 15.49 -15.94
C ALA A 482 -21.51 16.98 -16.18
N SER A 483 -20.91 17.32 -17.33
CA SER A 483 -20.66 18.71 -17.68
C SER A 483 -21.95 19.53 -17.76
N LYS A 484 -23.01 19.00 -18.38
CA LYS A 484 -24.32 19.67 -18.46
C LYS A 484 -25.00 19.82 -17.11
N ALA A 485 -24.89 18.82 -16.24
CA ALA A 485 -25.52 18.84 -14.92
C ALA A 485 -24.81 19.79 -13.96
N LEU A 486 -23.49 19.89 -14.03
CA LEU A 486 -22.69 20.57 -13.01
C LEU A 486 -22.17 21.95 -13.44
N PHE A 487 -22.05 22.24 -14.73
CA PHE A 487 -21.38 23.44 -15.24
C PHE A 487 -22.22 24.21 -16.27
N ASP A 488 -22.33 25.53 -16.06
CA ASP A 488 -22.82 26.47 -17.07
C ASP A 488 -21.67 27.00 -17.95
N THR A 489 -22.03 27.64 -19.06
CA THR A 489 -21.08 28.17 -20.05
C THR A 489 -20.08 29.15 -19.43
N ARG A 490 -20.54 30.05 -18.55
CA ARG A 490 -19.67 31.05 -17.89
C ARG A 490 -18.60 30.38 -17.02
N THR A 491 -19.00 29.37 -16.26
CA THR A 491 -18.11 28.55 -15.42
C THR A 491 -17.04 27.87 -16.28
N LEU A 492 -17.43 27.33 -17.43
CA LEU A 492 -16.51 26.67 -18.36
C LEU A 492 -15.51 27.64 -19.00
N GLU A 493 -15.95 28.84 -19.37
CA GLU A 493 -15.08 29.90 -19.89
C GLU A 493 -14.00 30.28 -18.86
N GLN A 494 -14.38 30.44 -17.59
CA GLN A 494 -13.44 30.77 -16.50
C GLN A 494 -12.41 29.67 -16.25
N ILE A 495 -12.81 28.40 -16.34
CA ILE A 495 -11.89 27.25 -16.28
C ILE A 495 -10.89 27.34 -17.44
N MET A 496 -11.35 27.62 -18.65
CA MET A 496 -10.48 27.74 -19.82
C MET A 496 -9.51 28.92 -19.73
N VAL A 497 -9.92 30.06 -19.19
CA VAL A 497 -9.01 31.21 -18.94
C VAL A 497 -7.88 30.79 -18.00
N SER A 498 -8.22 30.12 -16.90
CA SER A 498 -7.23 29.63 -15.92
C SER A 498 -6.29 28.58 -16.52
N LEU A 499 -6.83 27.66 -17.32
CA LEU A 499 -6.05 26.66 -18.04
C LEU A 499 -5.07 27.29 -19.04
N CYS A 500 -5.54 28.27 -19.83
CA CYS A 500 -4.70 28.94 -20.81
C CYS A 500 -3.54 29.66 -20.12
N HIS A 501 -3.80 30.35 -19.02
CA HIS A 501 -2.74 30.98 -18.24
C HIS A 501 -1.72 29.96 -17.71
N GLN A 502 -2.18 28.85 -17.10
CA GLN A 502 -1.28 27.82 -16.57
C GLN A 502 -0.38 27.19 -17.66
N LEU A 503 -0.96 26.83 -18.81
CA LEU A 503 -0.22 26.16 -19.89
C LEU A 503 0.58 27.10 -20.80
N THR A 504 0.25 28.40 -20.87
CA THR A 504 1.01 29.34 -21.71
C THR A 504 2.04 30.15 -20.92
N GLU A 505 1.70 30.62 -19.71
CA GLU A 505 2.59 31.48 -18.90
C GLU A 505 3.43 30.68 -17.88
N ASN A 506 2.86 29.65 -17.24
CA ASN A 506 3.55 28.85 -16.21
C ASN A 506 4.11 27.51 -16.70
N ARG A 507 4.09 27.25 -18.02
CA ARG A 507 4.43 25.95 -18.64
C ARG A 507 5.73 25.34 -18.15
N LYS A 508 6.82 26.13 -18.14
CA LYS A 508 8.16 25.64 -17.77
C LYS A 508 8.19 25.09 -16.34
N ALA A 509 7.53 25.79 -15.41
CA ALA A 509 7.43 25.34 -14.02
C ALA A 509 6.55 24.07 -13.90
N LEU A 510 5.49 23.96 -14.69
CA LEU A 510 4.62 22.77 -14.71
C LEU A 510 5.32 21.53 -15.28
N ILE A 511 6.13 21.70 -16.32
CA ILE A 511 6.95 20.61 -16.89
C ILE A 511 7.96 20.14 -15.84
N GLN A 512 8.67 21.06 -15.17
CA GLN A 512 9.63 20.70 -14.11
C GLN A 512 8.97 19.95 -12.93
N ARG A 513 7.70 20.23 -12.64
CA ARG A 513 6.93 19.57 -11.57
C ARG A 513 6.23 18.28 -12.03
N GLY A 514 6.22 17.98 -13.33
CA GLY A 514 5.48 16.84 -13.89
C GLY A 514 3.95 17.00 -13.88
N ASP A 515 3.45 18.23 -13.78
CA ASP A 515 2.01 18.50 -13.73
C ASP A 515 1.42 18.89 -15.09
N ALA A 516 2.26 19.36 -16.03
CA ALA A 516 1.83 19.76 -17.36
C ALA A 516 1.12 18.62 -18.10
N GLY A 517 1.69 17.40 -18.07
CA GLY A 517 1.10 16.23 -18.69
C GLY A 517 -0.27 15.87 -18.12
N LYS A 518 -0.45 15.97 -16.79
CA LYS A 518 -1.73 15.71 -16.12
C LYS A 518 -2.82 16.69 -16.56
N ILE A 519 -2.46 17.96 -16.73
CA ILE A 519 -3.39 19.01 -17.18
C ILE A 519 -3.79 18.75 -18.64
N VAL A 520 -2.82 18.46 -19.52
CA VAL A 520 -3.09 18.14 -20.93
C VAL A 520 -4.00 16.92 -21.05
N TYR A 521 -3.69 15.84 -20.32
CA TYR A 521 -4.53 14.64 -20.29
C TYR A 521 -5.96 14.96 -19.84
N ALA A 522 -6.09 15.72 -18.75
CA ALA A 522 -7.40 16.08 -18.20
C ALA A 522 -8.19 16.98 -19.15
N LEU A 523 -7.55 17.92 -19.86
CA LEU A 523 -8.17 18.77 -20.87
C LEU A 523 -8.69 17.96 -22.06
N LEU A 524 -7.85 17.10 -22.63
CA LEU A 524 -8.19 16.33 -23.83
C LEU A 524 -9.27 15.27 -23.55
N SER A 525 -9.34 14.80 -22.30
CA SER A 525 -10.41 13.91 -21.83
C SER A 525 -11.68 14.66 -21.42
N SER A 526 -11.67 16.00 -21.45
CA SER A 526 -12.77 16.85 -20.97
C SER A 526 -13.72 17.24 -22.10
N GLN A 527 -14.99 17.46 -21.76
CA GLN A 527 -16.01 17.93 -22.69
C GLN A 527 -16.06 19.46 -22.81
N ILE A 528 -15.16 20.20 -22.14
CA ILE A 528 -15.22 21.67 -22.07
C ILE A 528 -15.11 22.32 -23.44
N LEU A 529 -14.13 21.92 -24.26
CA LEU A 529 -13.95 22.47 -25.61
C LEU A 529 -15.19 22.23 -26.49
N LEU A 530 -15.73 21.01 -26.45
CA LEU A 530 -16.95 20.63 -27.16
C LEU A 530 -18.17 21.42 -26.69
N ARG A 531 -18.34 21.57 -25.36
CA ARG A 531 -19.41 22.35 -24.72
C ARG A 531 -19.37 23.83 -25.09
N LEU A 532 -18.18 24.37 -25.29
CA LEU A 532 -17.95 25.77 -25.69
C LEU A 532 -17.95 25.95 -27.22
N GLY A 533 -18.06 24.87 -28.01
CA GLY A 533 -17.95 24.94 -29.46
C GLY A 533 -16.59 25.44 -29.95
N CYS A 534 -15.54 25.24 -29.16
CA CYS A 534 -14.20 25.75 -29.41
C CYS A 534 -13.21 24.61 -29.67
N SER A 535 -12.05 24.93 -30.27
CA SER A 535 -10.91 24.02 -30.43
C SER A 535 -9.69 24.53 -29.66
N LEU A 536 -8.63 23.74 -29.55
CA LEU A 536 -7.36 24.23 -28.98
C LEU A 536 -6.84 25.47 -29.71
N ARG A 537 -7.07 25.56 -31.03
CA ARG A 537 -6.65 26.70 -31.87
C ARG A 537 -7.46 27.97 -31.60
N SER A 538 -8.61 27.86 -30.96
CA SER A 538 -9.44 29.00 -30.56
C SER A 538 -8.78 29.83 -29.44
N TYR A 539 -7.79 29.26 -28.73
CA TYR A 539 -7.09 29.91 -27.64
C TYR A 539 -5.63 30.18 -28.02
N LYS A 540 -5.21 31.44 -27.88
CA LYS A 540 -3.87 31.89 -28.29
C LYS A 540 -2.76 31.12 -27.55
N GLY A 541 -1.89 30.44 -28.30
CA GLY A 541 -0.72 29.74 -27.75
C GLY A 541 -1.01 28.38 -27.09
N LEU A 542 -2.27 27.97 -27.00
CA LEU A 542 -2.65 26.74 -26.29
C LEU A 542 -2.30 25.49 -27.09
N ALA A 543 -2.53 25.49 -28.40
CA ALA A 543 -2.21 24.34 -29.26
C ALA A 543 -0.70 24.06 -29.29
N GLU A 544 0.12 25.11 -29.35
CA GLU A 544 1.58 25.03 -29.30
C GLU A 544 2.07 24.55 -27.93
N ALA A 545 1.47 25.07 -26.84
CA ALA A 545 1.81 24.64 -25.49
C ALA A 545 1.48 23.16 -25.23
N VAL A 546 0.33 22.68 -25.72
CA VAL A 546 -0.04 21.26 -25.63
C VAL A 546 0.95 20.39 -26.43
N GLY A 547 1.30 20.81 -27.65
CA GLY A 547 2.29 20.10 -28.48
C GLY A 547 3.64 19.94 -27.79
N GLU A 548 4.19 21.01 -27.23
CA GLU A 548 5.49 20.98 -26.53
C GLU A 548 5.47 20.08 -25.28
N VAL A 549 4.36 20.01 -24.57
CA VAL A 549 4.20 19.08 -23.43
C VAL A 549 4.20 17.63 -23.92
N LEU A 550 3.50 17.32 -25.01
CA LEU A 550 3.50 15.97 -25.59
C LEU A 550 4.88 15.57 -26.12
N ASP A 551 5.58 16.49 -26.81
CA ASP A 551 6.95 16.27 -27.29
C ASP A 551 7.92 16.01 -26.11
N THR A 552 7.72 16.71 -24.99
CA THR A 552 8.53 16.50 -23.78
C THR A 552 8.26 15.12 -23.17
N LEU A 553 7.00 14.70 -23.05
CA LEU A 553 6.64 13.38 -22.50
C LEU A 553 7.16 12.23 -23.37
N GLU A 554 7.18 12.43 -24.70
CA GLU A 554 7.75 11.49 -25.66
C GLU A 554 9.28 11.41 -25.53
N ALA A 555 9.95 12.55 -25.39
CA ALA A 555 11.40 12.61 -25.21
C ALA A 555 11.87 12.04 -23.86
N THR A 556 11.06 12.15 -22.80
CA THR A 556 11.41 11.61 -21.47
C THR A 556 11.06 10.13 -21.30
N GLY A 557 10.21 9.57 -22.17
CA GLY A 557 9.71 8.19 -22.04
C GLY A 557 8.87 7.97 -20.78
N GLU A 558 8.31 9.05 -20.21
CA GLU A 558 7.51 8.99 -18.97
C GLU A 558 6.11 8.40 -19.18
N GLU A 559 5.60 8.43 -20.42
CA GLU A 559 4.27 7.94 -20.78
C GLU A 559 4.33 6.83 -21.83
N ARG A 560 3.29 5.99 -21.84
CA ARG A 560 3.19 4.88 -22.80
C ARG A 560 3.03 5.42 -24.23
N PRO A 561 3.70 4.83 -25.25
CA PRO A 561 3.54 5.24 -26.64
C PRO A 561 2.08 5.23 -27.10
N GLU A 562 1.28 4.26 -26.64
CA GLU A 562 -0.14 4.16 -26.99
C GLU A 562 -0.96 5.31 -26.40
N THR A 563 -0.64 5.75 -25.18
CA THR A 563 -1.30 6.87 -24.52
C THR A 563 -0.93 8.18 -25.20
N LEU A 564 0.34 8.37 -25.56
CA LEU A 564 0.78 9.54 -26.33
C LEU A 564 0.14 9.61 -27.71
N PHE A 565 0.03 8.47 -28.40
CA PHE A 565 -0.67 8.37 -29.68
C PHE A 565 -2.15 8.77 -29.54
N GLN A 566 -2.85 8.27 -28.53
CA GLN A 566 -4.24 8.66 -28.26
C GLN A 566 -4.39 10.16 -27.97
N LEU A 567 -3.47 10.75 -27.20
CA LEU A 567 -3.49 12.17 -26.90
C LEU A 567 -3.24 13.04 -28.15
N ARG A 568 -2.30 12.66 -29.01
CA ARG A 568 -2.06 13.33 -30.29
C ARG A 568 -3.29 13.26 -31.21
N LEU A 569 -3.94 12.10 -31.25
CA LEU A 569 -5.17 11.91 -32.02
C LEU A 569 -6.31 12.83 -31.54
N LEU A 570 -6.44 13.02 -30.21
CA LEU A 570 -7.41 13.95 -29.61
C LEU A 570 -7.06 15.42 -29.90
N CYS A 571 -5.80 15.74 -30.16
CA CYS A 571 -5.35 17.06 -30.64
C CYS A 571 -5.56 17.26 -32.16
N GLY A 572 -5.92 16.21 -32.90
CA GLY A 572 -6.01 16.22 -34.36
C GLY A 572 -4.65 16.22 -35.06
N GLN A 573 -3.63 15.58 -34.44
CA GLN A 573 -2.28 15.39 -34.97
C GLN A 573 -2.02 13.95 -35.38
#